data_AF-A0A098B883-F1
#
_entry.id   AF-A0A098B883-F1
#
_cell.length_a   1.000
_cell.length_b   1.000
_cell.length_c   1.000
_cell.angle_alpha   90.00
_cell.angle_beta   90.00
_cell.angle_gamma   90.00
#
_symmetry.space_group_name_H-M   'P 1'
#
loop_
_entity.id
_entity.type
_entity.pdbx_description
1 polymer ?
#
loop_
_entity_poly.entity_id
_entity_poly.type
_entity_poly.pdbx_seq_one_letter_code
_entity_poly.pdbx_strand_id
1 'polypeptide(L)'
;MPEQSARLGIPLPLGNENVSRQAIREMLQAVDEHAETIPGAQAKADAAEAAAKSYADSAAGSAAGAVASALAAHKADFTQQIPYAMTAGSANAYTASTTPALPSLVAGVAITVKFHAANTGASSLNWNGKGAKSIRNPDGTNVGSGDLSSGGVYTLRYDGTNFILQGKGEVKLTGDATDANVLSGKIYYNTDPKTKRIGTMPNNPSQTATLQITGSAKPTKSIPAGYVPPSTITAELATALANKIIAGNTIGGVAGTATISSLGGLRQVSGVTPSFPESYTVSGLALPFQPRIIIYNRYWQAYMGGASSYGYTDYCIFVALSINTLSCLYRVRGDTGTASYYHSTHYLSNITPDGFTYHGPVGSNVKNGGPLNYTLIE
;
A
#
# COMPACT_ATOMS: atom_id res chain seq x y z
N MET A 1 35.13 -92.32 88.78
CA MET A 1 34.83 -90.90 88.49
C MET A 1 33.37 -90.80 88.05
N PRO A 2 32.64 -89.70 88.32
CA PRO A 2 31.33 -89.50 87.73
C PRO A 2 31.51 -89.44 86.20
N GLU A 3 30.91 -90.39 85.49
CA GLU A 3 30.88 -90.34 84.03
C GLU A 3 29.86 -89.29 83.61
N GLN A 4 30.20 -88.48 82.60
CA GLN A 4 29.33 -87.45 82.04
C GLN A 4 28.88 -87.85 80.64
N SER A 5 27.76 -87.28 80.18
CA SER A 5 27.33 -87.38 78.78
C SER A 5 28.35 -86.71 77.86
N ALA A 6 28.54 -87.26 76.66
CA ALA A 6 29.67 -86.90 75.81
C ALA A 6 29.51 -85.54 75.12
N ARG A 7 28.26 -85.11 74.87
CA ARG A 7 27.95 -83.91 74.08
C ARG A 7 27.53 -82.72 74.95
N LEU A 8 26.67 -82.95 75.94
CA LEU A 8 26.16 -81.91 76.85
C LEU A 8 26.91 -81.83 78.19
N GLY A 9 27.75 -82.81 78.53
CA GLY A 9 28.50 -82.83 79.79
C GLY A 9 27.64 -83.08 81.04
N ILE A 10 26.47 -83.71 80.89
CA ILE A 10 25.52 -83.95 81.99
C ILE A 10 26.00 -85.14 82.85
N PRO A 11 26.04 -85.04 84.19
CA PRO A 11 26.43 -86.16 85.04
C PRO A 11 25.48 -87.38 84.94
N LEU A 12 26.02 -88.58 84.79
CA LEU A 12 25.24 -89.83 84.69
C LEU A 12 24.94 -90.44 86.08
N PRO A 13 23.67 -90.72 86.44
CA PRO A 13 23.31 -91.33 87.73
C PRO A 13 23.80 -92.78 87.89
N LEU A 14 23.92 -93.24 89.14
CA LEU A 14 24.43 -94.58 89.48
C LEU A 14 23.37 -95.71 89.47
N GLY A 15 22.09 -95.41 89.21
CA GLY A 15 20.98 -96.37 89.30
C GLY A 15 20.55 -96.63 90.75
N ASN A 16 19.41 -97.32 90.93
CA ASN A 16 18.91 -97.77 92.24
C ASN A 16 18.34 -99.19 92.15
N GLU A 17 17.76 -99.68 93.24
CA GLU A 17 17.25 -101.06 93.38
C GLU A 17 16.19 -101.44 92.32
N ASN A 18 15.49 -100.44 91.75
CA ASN A 18 14.36 -100.64 90.84
C ASN A 18 14.70 -100.31 89.38
N VAL A 19 15.82 -99.63 89.10
CA VAL A 19 16.20 -99.23 87.74
C VAL A 19 17.71 -99.42 87.58
N SER A 20 18.09 -100.25 86.60
CA SER A 20 19.49 -100.56 86.35
C SER A 20 20.26 -99.31 85.90
N ARG A 21 21.52 -99.22 86.34
CA ARG A 21 22.46 -98.18 85.92
C ARG A 21 22.58 -98.11 84.39
N GLN A 22 22.45 -99.25 83.71
CA GLN A 22 22.52 -99.34 82.25
C GLN A 22 21.30 -98.71 81.56
N ALA A 23 20.08 -99.00 82.04
CA ALA A 23 18.87 -98.43 81.45
C ALA A 23 18.81 -96.90 81.56
N ILE A 24 19.24 -96.34 82.70
CA ILE A 24 19.30 -94.87 82.89
C ILE A 24 20.35 -94.22 81.97
N ARG A 25 21.48 -94.90 81.76
CA ARG A 25 22.54 -94.42 80.86
C ARG A 25 22.10 -94.41 79.41
N GLU A 26 21.46 -95.48 78.95
CA GLU A 26 20.96 -95.59 77.58
C GLU A 26 19.91 -94.49 77.29
N MET A 27 19.03 -94.19 78.25
CA MET A 27 18.05 -93.10 78.11
C MET A 27 18.72 -91.71 78.08
N LEU A 28 19.63 -91.41 79.01
CA LEU A 28 20.32 -90.11 79.03
C LEU A 28 21.24 -89.92 77.83
N GLN A 29 21.87 -91.00 77.35
CA GLN A 29 22.69 -90.99 76.15
C GLN A 29 21.83 -90.73 74.91
N ALA A 30 20.67 -91.36 74.79
CA ALA A 30 19.73 -91.08 73.69
C ALA A 30 19.27 -89.61 73.68
N VAL A 31 19.07 -89.00 74.85
CA VAL A 31 18.75 -87.57 74.98
C VAL A 31 19.94 -86.69 74.59
N ASP A 32 21.15 -87.03 75.04
CA ASP A 32 22.40 -86.32 74.72
C ASP A 32 22.74 -86.37 73.22
N GLU A 33 22.48 -87.51 72.58
CA GLU A 33 22.68 -87.72 71.14
C GLU A 33 21.74 -86.87 70.28
N HIS A 34 20.50 -86.64 70.73
CA HIS A 34 19.50 -85.84 70.01
C HIS A 34 19.49 -84.36 70.40
N ALA A 35 20.15 -83.99 71.50
CA ALA A 35 20.19 -82.62 71.95
C ALA A 35 21.13 -81.75 71.13
N GLU A 36 20.70 -80.53 70.87
CA GLU A 36 21.54 -79.49 70.30
C GLU A 36 22.61 -79.06 71.31
N THR A 37 23.84 -78.93 70.84
CA THR A 37 24.94 -78.47 71.70
C THR A 37 25.09 -76.96 71.59
N ILE A 38 25.68 -76.30 72.60
CA ILE A 38 25.97 -74.86 72.53
C ILE A 38 26.82 -74.52 71.27
N PRO A 39 27.89 -75.28 70.93
CA PRO A 39 28.63 -75.05 69.69
C PRO A 39 27.78 -75.24 68.42
N GLY A 40 26.87 -76.21 68.40
CA GLY A 40 26.00 -76.45 67.25
C GLY A 40 24.94 -75.36 67.05
N ALA A 41 24.37 -74.84 68.14
CA ALA A 41 23.50 -73.66 68.10
C ALA A 41 24.26 -72.40 67.62
N GLN A 42 25.50 -72.20 68.11
CA GLN A 42 26.35 -71.09 67.66
C GLN A 42 26.67 -71.23 66.16
N ALA A 43 27.04 -72.43 65.69
CA ALA A 43 27.30 -72.66 64.27
C ALA A 43 26.08 -72.38 63.39
N LYS A 44 24.86 -72.69 63.85
CA LYS A 44 23.61 -72.34 63.15
C LYS A 44 23.37 -70.82 63.14
N ALA A 45 23.67 -70.13 64.24
CA ALA A 45 23.57 -68.67 64.32
C ALA A 45 24.58 -67.98 63.39
N ASP A 46 25.84 -68.42 63.41
CA ASP A 46 26.91 -67.90 62.55
C ASP A 46 26.58 -68.14 61.07
N ALA A 47 26.04 -69.33 60.73
CA ALA A 47 25.60 -69.63 59.38
C ALA A 47 24.44 -68.72 58.92
N ALA A 48 23.48 -68.44 59.81
CA ALA A 48 22.38 -67.53 59.53
C ALA A 48 22.86 -66.08 59.36
N GLU A 49 23.78 -65.61 60.21
CA GLU A 49 24.39 -64.28 60.10
C GLU A 49 25.18 -64.14 58.79
N ALA A 50 26.01 -65.14 58.45
CA ALA A 50 26.76 -65.17 57.21
C ALA A 50 25.83 -65.14 55.98
N ALA A 51 24.72 -65.90 56.01
CA ALA A 51 23.72 -65.89 54.95
C ALA A 51 23.01 -64.53 54.82
N ALA A 52 22.62 -63.92 55.95
CA ALA A 52 21.99 -62.60 55.98
C ALA A 52 22.93 -61.50 55.45
N LYS A 53 24.20 -61.53 55.83
CA LYS A 53 25.22 -60.60 55.34
C LYS A 53 25.46 -60.76 53.85
N SER A 54 25.62 -61.99 53.37
CA SER A 54 25.77 -62.29 51.94
C SER A 54 24.58 -61.81 51.11
N TYR A 55 23.35 -61.99 51.62
CA TYR A 55 22.15 -61.47 50.97
C TYR A 55 22.14 -59.93 50.94
N ALA A 56 22.45 -59.27 52.06
CA ALA A 56 22.51 -57.81 52.13
C ALA A 56 23.57 -57.22 51.18
N ASP A 57 24.76 -57.81 51.13
CA ASP A 57 25.84 -57.40 50.23
C ASP A 57 25.44 -57.59 48.76
N SER A 58 24.78 -58.71 48.43
CA SER A 58 24.28 -58.99 47.08
C SER A 58 23.17 -58.01 46.66
N ALA A 59 22.25 -57.68 47.57
CA ALA A 59 21.20 -56.70 47.34
C ALA A 59 21.78 -55.29 47.14
N ALA A 60 22.76 -54.90 47.98
CA ALA A 60 23.47 -53.62 47.85
C ALA A 60 24.25 -53.54 46.53
N GLY A 61 24.96 -54.60 46.14
CA GLY A 61 25.65 -54.68 44.86
C GLY A 61 24.71 -54.58 43.66
N SER A 62 23.55 -55.24 43.72
CA SER A 62 22.51 -55.17 42.70
C SER A 62 21.93 -53.76 42.56
N ALA A 63 21.62 -53.10 43.69
CA ALA A 63 21.15 -51.72 43.70
C ALA A 63 22.20 -50.75 43.15
N ALA A 64 23.47 -50.89 43.54
CA ALA A 64 24.57 -50.09 43.02
C ALA A 64 24.74 -50.28 41.50
N GLY A 65 24.63 -51.53 41.01
CA GLY A 65 24.69 -51.85 39.58
C GLY A 65 23.53 -51.23 38.78
N ALA A 66 22.32 -51.25 39.34
CA ALA A 66 21.15 -50.62 38.72
C ALA A 66 21.31 -49.09 38.61
N VAL A 67 21.78 -48.43 39.67
CA VAL A 67 22.06 -46.98 39.67
C VAL A 67 23.18 -46.64 38.67
N ALA A 68 24.26 -47.41 38.64
CA ALA A 68 25.36 -47.21 37.70
C ALA A 68 24.88 -47.32 36.24
N SER A 69 24.01 -48.30 35.95
CA SER A 69 23.42 -48.50 34.61
C SER A 69 22.50 -47.35 34.23
N ALA A 70 21.64 -46.89 35.15
CA ALA A 70 20.77 -45.75 34.92
C ALA A 70 21.56 -44.45 34.68
N LEU A 71 22.64 -44.22 35.44
CA LEU A 71 23.51 -43.05 35.25
C LEU A 71 24.25 -43.11 33.91
N ALA A 72 24.72 -44.30 33.50
CA ALA A 72 25.35 -44.48 32.19
C ALA A 72 24.37 -44.20 31.05
N ALA A 73 23.12 -44.69 31.15
CA ALA A 73 22.06 -44.40 30.19
C ALA A 73 21.72 -42.91 30.16
N HIS A 74 21.57 -42.27 31.32
CA HIS A 74 21.33 -40.83 31.42
C HIS A 74 22.45 -40.03 30.76
N LYS A 75 23.72 -40.32 31.04
CA LYS A 75 24.87 -39.62 30.43
C LYS A 75 24.97 -39.81 28.90
N ALA A 76 24.30 -40.83 28.36
CA ALA A 76 24.24 -41.09 26.92
C ALA A 76 22.98 -40.53 26.25
N ASP A 77 22.05 -39.91 27.00
CA ASP A 77 20.83 -39.33 26.45
C ASP A 77 21.06 -37.91 25.92
N PHE A 78 21.63 -37.81 24.72
CA PHE A 78 21.86 -36.53 24.03
C PHE A 78 20.60 -35.96 23.34
N THR A 79 19.44 -36.58 23.56
CA THR A 79 18.14 -36.07 23.08
C THR A 79 17.41 -35.26 24.14
N GLN A 80 17.51 -35.67 25.42
CA GLN A 80 16.98 -34.95 26.58
C GLN A 80 18.04 -34.09 27.28
N GLN A 81 19.33 -34.47 27.21
CA GLN A 81 20.45 -33.63 27.66
C GLN A 81 21.20 -33.07 26.47
N ILE A 82 20.94 -31.80 26.16
CA ILE A 82 21.59 -31.13 25.03
C ILE A 82 23.04 -30.79 25.43
N PRO A 83 24.06 -31.39 24.79
CA PRO A 83 25.44 -31.13 25.12
C PRO A 83 25.85 -29.74 24.65
N TYR A 84 26.72 -29.09 25.42
CA TYR A 84 27.29 -27.79 25.11
C TYR A 84 28.79 -27.88 24.80
N ALA A 85 29.25 -27.23 23.73
CA ALA A 85 30.67 -27.03 23.47
C ALA A 85 30.95 -25.71 22.75
N MET A 86 32.17 -25.21 22.90
CA MET A 86 32.70 -24.12 22.08
C MET A 86 33.40 -24.69 20.85
N THR A 87 33.24 -24.05 19.69
CA THR A 87 33.93 -24.49 18.47
C THR A 87 35.40 -24.10 18.45
N ALA A 88 36.18 -24.86 17.70
CA ALA A 88 37.51 -24.52 17.20
C ALA A 88 37.53 -24.64 15.66
N GLY A 89 38.72 -24.59 15.04
CA GLY A 89 38.89 -24.68 13.59
C GLY A 89 38.99 -23.31 12.93
N SER A 90 38.45 -23.18 11.72
CA SER A 90 38.38 -21.91 10.99
C SER A 90 36.94 -21.44 10.86
N ALA A 91 36.74 -20.17 10.49
CA ALA A 91 35.44 -19.71 10.02
C ALA A 91 34.94 -20.64 8.90
N ASN A 92 33.64 -20.93 8.91
CA ASN A 92 32.94 -21.83 7.98
C ASN A 92 33.29 -23.34 8.07
N ALA A 93 34.37 -23.73 8.76
CA ALA A 93 34.74 -25.14 8.97
C ALA A 93 35.02 -25.37 10.46
N TYR A 94 33.94 -25.53 11.22
CA TYR A 94 33.99 -25.62 12.67
C TYR A 94 34.20 -27.06 13.14
N THR A 95 34.91 -27.20 14.26
CA THR A 95 34.99 -28.45 15.01
C THR A 95 34.49 -28.20 16.42
N ALA A 96 33.86 -29.19 17.05
CA ALA A 96 33.53 -29.13 18.47
C ALA A 96 33.46 -30.54 19.04
N SER A 97 33.84 -30.69 20.30
CA SER A 97 33.80 -31.96 20.99
C SER A 97 33.32 -31.82 22.44
N THR A 98 32.77 -32.91 22.95
CA THR A 98 32.30 -33.05 24.34
C THR A 98 32.89 -34.30 24.96
N THR A 99 33.03 -34.29 26.28
CA THR A 99 33.44 -35.45 27.07
C THR A 99 32.38 -35.68 28.15
N PRO A 100 31.65 -36.82 28.14
CA PRO A 100 31.77 -37.94 27.20
C PRO A 100 31.34 -37.59 25.77
N ALA A 101 31.96 -38.24 24.79
CA ALA A 101 31.65 -38.01 23.38
C ALA A 101 30.34 -38.70 22.98
N LEU A 102 29.57 -38.03 22.13
CA LEU A 102 28.39 -38.58 21.46
C LEU A 102 28.79 -39.84 20.65
N PRO A 103 28.16 -41.02 20.91
CA PRO A 103 28.51 -42.25 20.21
C PRO A 103 28.29 -42.19 18.69
N SER A 104 27.15 -41.64 18.28
CA SER A 104 26.76 -41.49 16.87
C SER A 104 25.83 -40.27 16.66
N LEU A 105 25.89 -39.67 15.47
CA LEU A 105 24.94 -38.66 15.04
C LEU A 105 23.73 -39.36 14.40
N VAL A 106 22.65 -39.48 15.14
CA VAL A 106 21.35 -39.97 14.65
C VAL A 106 20.39 -38.80 14.46
N ALA A 107 19.43 -38.93 13.55
CA ALA A 107 18.43 -37.89 13.32
C ALA A 107 17.70 -37.54 14.64
N GLY A 108 17.50 -36.25 14.88
CA GLY A 108 16.88 -35.70 16.09
C GLY A 108 17.87 -35.26 17.18
N VAL A 109 19.15 -35.65 17.12
CA VAL A 109 20.17 -35.20 18.09
C VAL A 109 20.18 -33.68 18.17
N ALA A 110 20.06 -33.15 19.40
CA ALA A 110 20.24 -31.73 19.69
C ALA A 110 21.66 -31.49 20.20
N ILE A 111 22.27 -30.39 19.79
CA ILE A 111 23.53 -29.89 20.35
C ILE A 111 23.44 -28.38 20.52
N THR A 112 24.12 -27.84 21.52
CA THR A 112 24.30 -26.40 21.70
C THR A 112 25.76 -26.04 21.51
N VAL A 113 26.00 -25.04 20.68
CA VAL A 113 27.35 -24.71 20.20
C VAL A 113 27.59 -23.22 20.34
N LYS A 114 28.70 -22.85 21.00
CA LYS A 114 29.22 -21.49 21.00
C LYS A 114 30.27 -21.34 19.91
N PHE A 115 30.03 -20.45 18.94
CA PHE A 115 30.95 -20.28 17.82
C PHE A 115 32.11 -19.34 18.19
N HIS A 116 33.36 -19.75 17.97
CA HIS A 116 34.52 -18.89 18.25
C HIS A 116 34.73 -17.80 17.18
N ALA A 117 34.32 -18.04 15.93
CA ALA A 117 34.46 -17.13 14.81
C ALA A 117 33.11 -16.96 14.09
N ALA A 118 32.89 -15.77 13.54
CA ALA A 118 31.70 -15.51 12.73
C ALA A 118 31.83 -16.19 11.36
N ASN A 119 30.72 -16.71 10.83
CA ASN A 119 30.73 -17.27 9.48
C ASN A 119 30.67 -16.16 8.41
N THR A 120 31.35 -16.40 7.29
CA THR A 120 31.33 -15.50 6.12
C THR A 120 30.58 -16.11 4.94
N GLY A 121 30.07 -17.32 5.08
CA GLY A 121 29.27 -18.03 4.08
C GLY A 121 28.79 -19.39 4.58
N ALA A 122 28.54 -20.31 3.64
CA ALA A 122 28.11 -21.67 3.93
C ALA A 122 29.10 -22.34 4.89
N SER A 123 28.59 -22.96 5.95
CA SER A 123 29.39 -23.47 7.07
C SER A 123 29.13 -24.94 7.36
N SER A 124 30.09 -25.60 7.99
CA SER A 124 29.98 -26.98 8.47
C SER A 124 30.48 -27.12 9.91
N LEU A 125 30.02 -28.17 10.58
CA LEU A 125 30.45 -28.58 11.91
C LEU A 125 30.85 -30.06 11.92
N ASN A 126 32.06 -30.35 12.40
CA ASN A 126 32.49 -31.70 12.74
C ASN A 126 32.37 -31.90 14.26
N TRP A 127 31.29 -32.55 14.69
CA TRP A 127 31.01 -32.82 16.09
C TRP A 127 31.62 -34.16 16.52
N ASN A 128 32.44 -34.17 17.58
CA ASN A 128 33.10 -35.36 18.12
C ASN A 128 33.82 -36.21 17.07
N GLY A 129 34.38 -35.59 16.03
CA GLY A 129 35.11 -36.28 14.97
C GLY A 129 34.25 -37.16 14.05
N LYS A 130 32.92 -37.02 14.05
CA LYS A 130 31.98 -37.84 13.23
C LYS A 130 31.84 -37.38 11.78
N GLY A 131 32.77 -36.54 11.31
CA GLY A 131 32.80 -35.97 9.97
C GLY A 131 32.11 -34.60 9.91
N ALA A 132 32.56 -33.74 9.00
CA ALA A 132 31.97 -32.41 8.81
C ALA A 132 30.57 -32.53 8.19
N LYS A 133 29.57 -31.94 8.85
CA LYS A 133 28.18 -31.86 8.39
C LYS A 133 27.83 -30.40 8.15
N SER A 134 27.14 -30.09 7.05
CA SER A 134 26.75 -28.70 6.76
C SER A 134 25.77 -28.17 7.80
N ILE A 135 25.85 -26.88 8.09
CA ILE A 135 24.90 -26.15 8.92
C ILE A 135 23.92 -25.43 7.99
N ARG A 136 22.63 -25.71 8.14
CA ARG A 136 21.56 -25.18 7.29
C ARG A 136 20.51 -24.45 8.11
N ASN A 137 19.79 -23.57 7.44
CA ASN A 137 18.61 -22.92 7.97
C ASN A 137 17.43 -23.90 8.01
N PRO A 138 16.35 -23.62 8.78
CA PRO A 138 15.16 -24.46 8.81
C PRO A 138 14.47 -24.68 7.47
N ASP A 139 14.66 -23.77 6.52
CA ASP A 139 14.16 -23.86 5.13
C ASP A 139 15.04 -24.74 4.21
N GLY A 140 16.14 -25.31 4.73
CA GLY A 140 17.08 -26.16 4.00
C GLY A 140 18.17 -25.42 3.23
N THR A 141 18.18 -24.08 3.23
CA THR A 141 19.25 -23.27 2.62
C THR A 141 20.52 -23.28 3.48
N ASN A 142 21.67 -22.98 2.87
CA ASN A 142 22.91 -22.80 3.64
C ASN A 142 22.81 -21.56 4.54
N VAL A 143 23.47 -21.61 5.70
CA VAL A 143 23.72 -20.38 6.48
C VAL A 143 24.50 -19.37 5.64
N GLY A 144 24.06 -18.11 5.66
CA GLY A 144 24.70 -16.98 5.00
C GLY A 144 25.67 -16.25 5.92
N SER A 145 26.50 -15.37 5.36
CA SER A 145 27.44 -14.54 6.13
C SER A 145 26.73 -13.84 7.30
N GLY A 146 27.28 -13.97 8.51
CA GLY A 146 26.73 -13.38 9.75
C GLY A 146 25.63 -14.17 10.45
N ASP A 147 25.07 -15.23 9.84
CA ASP A 147 24.03 -16.06 10.48
C ASP A 147 24.51 -16.72 11.79
N LEU A 148 25.82 -17.04 11.87
CA LEU A 148 26.53 -17.60 13.01
C LEU A 148 27.52 -16.56 13.53
N SER A 149 27.14 -15.78 14.54
CA SER A 149 27.98 -14.71 15.10
C SER A 149 29.12 -15.28 15.97
N SER A 150 30.27 -14.60 16.00
CA SER A 150 31.35 -14.91 16.95
C SER A 150 30.86 -14.71 18.39
N GLY A 151 31.13 -15.67 19.25
CA GLY A 151 30.62 -15.73 20.63
C GLY A 151 29.15 -16.13 20.75
N GLY A 152 28.42 -16.22 19.62
CA GLY A 152 27.01 -16.60 19.58
C GLY A 152 26.80 -18.05 20.00
N VAL A 153 25.73 -18.31 20.75
CA VAL A 153 25.33 -19.63 21.22
C VAL A 153 24.08 -20.06 20.48
N TYR A 154 24.15 -21.18 19.77
CA TYR A 154 23.06 -21.67 18.95
C TYR A 154 22.75 -23.13 19.25
N THR A 155 21.47 -23.49 19.16
CA THR A 155 21.03 -24.87 19.18
C THR A 155 20.92 -25.38 17.75
N LEU A 156 21.52 -26.53 17.48
CA LEU A 156 21.46 -27.24 16.20
C LEU A 156 20.75 -28.58 16.41
N ARG A 157 19.93 -28.99 15.45
CA ARG A 157 19.33 -30.34 15.40
C ARG A 157 19.86 -31.10 14.19
N TYR A 158 20.41 -32.29 14.39
CA TYR A 158 20.83 -33.12 13.27
C TYR A 158 19.61 -33.77 12.59
N ASP A 159 19.46 -33.61 11.28
CA ASP A 159 18.31 -34.16 10.52
C ASP A 159 18.57 -35.56 9.94
N GLY A 160 19.77 -36.11 10.15
CA GLY A 160 20.25 -37.35 9.51
C GLY A 160 21.35 -37.11 8.47
N THR A 161 21.49 -35.89 7.97
CA THR A 161 22.49 -35.47 6.97
C THR A 161 23.21 -34.16 7.35
N ASN A 162 22.47 -33.14 7.81
CA ASN A 162 22.93 -31.79 8.12
C ASN A 162 22.54 -31.39 9.55
N PHE A 163 23.20 -30.35 10.07
CA PHE A 163 22.76 -29.66 11.28
C PHE A 163 21.82 -28.51 10.91
N ILE A 164 20.61 -28.51 11.48
CA ILE A 164 19.59 -27.49 11.28
C ILE A 164 19.65 -26.47 12.42
N LEU A 165 19.96 -25.23 12.06
CA LEU A 165 20.01 -24.08 12.96
C LEU A 165 18.62 -23.74 13.49
N GLN A 166 18.41 -23.82 14.80
CA GLN A 166 17.10 -23.61 15.43
C GLN A 166 16.78 -22.13 15.75
N GLY A 167 17.77 -21.25 15.62
CA GLY A 167 17.61 -19.81 15.78
C GLY A 167 18.82 -19.08 15.22
N LYS A 168 18.61 -17.96 14.52
CA LYS A 168 19.68 -17.18 13.88
C LYS A 168 20.21 -16.10 14.82
N GLY A 169 21.49 -15.75 14.65
CA GLY A 169 22.16 -14.71 15.45
C GLY A 169 21.69 -13.31 15.16
N GLU A 170 21.26 -13.05 13.92
CA GLU A 170 20.95 -11.72 13.43
C GLU A 170 19.72 -11.78 12.52
N VAL A 171 18.74 -10.91 12.78
CA VAL A 171 17.66 -10.62 11.85
C VAL A 171 18.20 -9.61 10.84
N LYS A 172 18.48 -10.07 9.62
CA LYS A 172 18.89 -9.16 8.54
C LYS A 172 17.66 -8.41 8.03
N LEU A 173 17.57 -7.13 8.35
CA LEU A 173 16.59 -6.24 7.74
C LEU A 173 17.18 -5.63 6.46
N THR A 174 16.39 -5.57 5.40
CA THR A 174 16.80 -5.05 4.08
C THR A 174 15.89 -3.92 3.61
N GLY A 175 15.25 -3.21 4.54
CA GLY A 175 14.46 -2.02 4.20
C GLY A 175 15.32 -0.93 3.58
N ASP A 176 14.70 -0.03 2.83
CA ASP A 176 15.33 1.13 2.20
C ASP A 176 14.66 2.46 2.60
N ALA A 177 13.58 2.40 3.38
CA ALA A 177 12.88 3.58 3.87
C ALA A 177 13.79 4.50 4.71
N THR A 178 13.83 5.78 4.33
CA THR A 178 14.46 6.85 5.12
C THR A 178 13.43 7.49 6.05
N ASP A 179 13.89 8.30 7.02
CA ASP A 179 12.98 9.00 7.93
C ASP A 179 11.99 9.88 7.14
N ALA A 180 12.43 10.46 6.02
CA ALA A 180 11.60 11.27 5.13
C ALA A 180 10.57 10.46 4.32
N ASN A 181 10.67 9.13 4.29
CA ASN A 181 9.68 8.24 3.64
C ASN A 181 8.59 7.76 4.59
N VAL A 182 8.74 8.01 5.89
CA VAL A 182 7.81 7.53 6.92
C VAL A 182 7.10 8.71 7.56
N LEU A 183 5.78 8.60 7.73
CA LEU A 183 4.96 9.66 8.34
C LEU A 183 5.51 10.10 9.70
N SER A 184 5.48 11.41 9.93
CA SER A 184 5.97 12.04 11.15
C SER A 184 5.39 11.37 12.40
N GLY A 185 6.26 11.00 13.33
CA GLY A 185 5.89 10.35 14.59
C GLY A 185 5.61 8.84 14.50
N LYS A 186 5.66 8.22 13.31
CA LYS A 186 5.59 6.76 13.18
C LYS A 186 6.95 6.12 13.42
N ILE A 187 6.98 5.05 14.21
CA ILE A 187 8.19 4.30 14.52
C ILE A 187 8.40 3.19 13.49
N TYR A 188 9.63 3.01 13.03
CA TYR A 188 10.00 1.94 12.12
C TYR A 188 11.45 1.46 12.34
N TYR A 189 11.82 0.34 11.72
CA TYR A 189 13.20 -0.17 11.65
C TYR A 189 13.67 -0.17 10.20
N ASN A 190 14.96 0.09 9.99
CA ASN A 190 15.59 -0.01 8.67
C ASN A 190 16.60 -1.17 8.69
N THR A 191 17.87 -0.97 8.34
CA THR A 191 18.89 -2.03 8.25
C THR A 191 19.36 -2.53 9.61
N ASP A 192 19.22 -1.71 10.66
CA ASP A 192 19.57 -2.07 12.03
C ASP A 192 18.30 -2.50 12.81
N PRO A 193 18.15 -3.79 13.16
CA PRO A 193 17.01 -4.28 13.93
C PRO A 193 16.97 -3.80 15.38
N LYS A 194 18.03 -3.17 15.90
CA LYS A 194 18.12 -2.70 17.28
C LYS A 194 17.80 -1.20 17.41
N THR A 195 17.91 -0.46 16.31
CA THR A 195 17.70 0.99 16.32
C THR A 195 16.31 1.33 15.81
N LYS A 196 15.44 1.79 16.72
CA LYS A 196 14.16 2.39 16.38
C LYS A 196 14.39 3.75 15.74
N ARG A 197 13.73 3.99 14.61
CA ARG A 197 13.73 5.28 13.92
C ARG A 197 12.33 5.89 13.97
N ILE A 198 12.25 7.21 13.84
CA ILE A 198 10.99 7.94 13.82
C ILE A 198 10.90 8.66 12.49
N GLY A 199 9.80 8.45 11.77
CA GLY A 199 9.53 9.14 10.52
C GLY A 199 9.45 10.66 10.68
N THR A 200 9.76 11.37 9.61
CA THR A 200 9.77 12.85 9.54
C THR A 200 8.90 13.38 8.40
N MET A 201 8.28 12.53 7.58
CA MET A 201 7.43 12.97 6.48
C MET A 201 6.24 13.78 7.02
N PRO A 202 6.07 15.06 6.62
CA PRO A 202 4.92 15.85 7.02
C PRO A 202 3.60 15.21 6.58
N ASN A 203 2.59 15.24 7.45
CA ASN A 203 1.24 14.81 7.14
C ASN A 203 0.37 16.05 6.88
N ASN A 204 0.17 16.38 5.61
CA ASN A 204 -0.58 17.56 5.21
C ASN A 204 -2.07 17.26 5.13
N PRO A 205 -2.96 18.23 5.42
CA PRO A 205 -4.38 18.09 5.18
C PRO A 205 -4.68 18.01 3.67
N SER A 206 -5.93 17.69 3.32
CA SER A 206 -6.40 17.77 1.94
C SER A 206 -6.08 19.13 1.34
N GLN A 207 -5.58 19.11 0.10
CA GLN A 207 -5.26 20.31 -0.65
C GLN A 207 -6.37 20.68 -1.64
N THR A 208 -7.57 20.09 -1.50
CA THR A 208 -8.71 20.38 -2.38
C THR A 208 -9.00 21.88 -2.41
N ALA A 209 -9.01 22.45 -3.60
CA ALA A 209 -9.16 23.88 -3.80
C ALA A 209 -9.72 24.19 -5.18
N THR A 210 -10.40 25.34 -5.29
CA THR A 210 -10.82 25.90 -6.57
C THR A 210 -9.94 27.11 -6.90
N LEU A 211 -9.32 27.09 -8.08
CA LEU A 211 -8.54 28.18 -8.64
C LEU A 211 -9.40 28.95 -9.61
N GLN A 212 -9.82 30.15 -9.20
CA GLN A 212 -10.68 30.99 -10.02
C GLN A 212 -9.86 31.96 -10.88
N ILE A 213 -10.08 31.91 -12.19
CA ILE A 213 -9.46 32.81 -13.17
C ILE A 213 -10.37 34.04 -13.32
N THR A 214 -9.91 35.18 -12.80
CA THR A 214 -10.68 36.44 -12.79
C THR A 214 -10.26 37.42 -13.89
N GLY A 215 -9.19 37.11 -14.63
CA GLY A 215 -8.64 37.99 -15.65
C GLY A 215 -7.38 37.41 -16.28
N SER A 216 -6.38 38.26 -16.54
CA SER A 216 -5.10 37.84 -17.13
C SER A 216 -4.16 37.13 -16.16
N ALA A 217 -4.44 37.20 -14.86
CA ALA A 217 -3.66 36.52 -13.83
C ALA A 217 -3.83 35.00 -13.90
N LYS A 218 -2.76 34.27 -13.59
CA LYS A 218 -2.74 32.80 -13.55
C LYS A 218 -2.77 32.35 -12.08
N PRO A 219 -3.93 31.98 -11.52
CA PRO A 219 -3.99 31.49 -10.14
C PRO A 219 -3.20 30.20 -10.01
N THR A 220 -2.39 30.09 -8.96
CA THR A 220 -1.55 28.92 -8.69
C THR A 220 -1.71 28.46 -7.25
N LYS A 221 -1.65 27.15 -7.02
CA LYS A 221 -1.61 26.56 -5.69
C LYS A 221 -0.33 25.74 -5.54
N SER A 222 0.52 26.12 -4.60
CA SER A 222 1.66 25.31 -4.21
C SER A 222 1.20 24.18 -3.28
N ILE A 223 1.67 22.97 -3.58
CA ILE A 223 1.41 21.77 -2.79
C ILE A 223 2.65 21.50 -1.93
N PRO A 224 2.51 21.44 -0.59
CA PRO A 224 3.65 21.22 0.30
C PRO A 224 4.25 19.82 0.09
N ALA A 225 5.54 19.66 0.40
CA ALA A 225 6.18 18.36 0.45
C ALA A 225 5.59 17.48 1.56
N GLY A 226 5.65 16.15 1.38
CA GLY A 226 5.15 15.17 2.32
C GLY A 226 3.89 14.46 1.82
N TYR A 227 3.18 13.80 2.73
CA TYR A 227 1.95 13.11 2.40
C TYR A 227 0.81 14.13 2.25
N VAL A 228 0.04 13.98 1.19
CA VAL A 228 -1.22 14.71 0.94
C VAL A 228 -2.28 13.65 0.65
N PRO A 229 -3.40 13.62 1.40
CA PRO A 229 -4.48 12.67 1.10
C PRO A 229 -5.09 12.98 -0.28
N PRO A 230 -5.82 12.03 -0.89
CA PRO A 230 -6.51 12.27 -2.17
C PRO A 230 -7.24 13.62 -2.16
N SER A 231 -6.93 14.47 -3.14
CA SER A 231 -7.38 15.86 -3.20
C SER A 231 -7.66 16.24 -4.65
N THR A 232 -8.59 17.18 -4.86
CA THR A 232 -8.97 17.66 -6.20
C THR A 232 -8.70 19.14 -6.33
N ILE A 233 -7.94 19.54 -7.35
CA ILE A 233 -7.78 20.95 -7.71
C ILE A 233 -8.68 21.24 -8.91
N THR A 234 -9.69 22.07 -8.72
CA THR A 234 -10.58 22.52 -9.79
C THR A 234 -10.12 23.88 -10.29
N ALA A 235 -10.03 24.08 -11.60
CA ALA A 235 -9.82 25.39 -12.19
C ALA A 235 -11.10 25.84 -12.89
N GLU A 236 -11.52 27.06 -12.63
CA GLU A 236 -12.74 27.63 -13.22
C GLU A 236 -12.55 29.10 -13.59
N LEU A 237 -13.34 29.58 -14.54
CA LEU A 237 -13.42 31.02 -14.84
C LEU A 237 -14.37 31.70 -13.85
N ALA A 238 -14.11 32.97 -13.57
CA ALA A 238 -15.09 33.80 -12.87
C ALA A 238 -16.29 34.09 -13.78
N THR A 239 -17.50 34.02 -13.23
CA THR A 239 -18.75 34.31 -13.97
C THR A 239 -18.77 35.72 -14.58
N ALA A 240 -18.05 36.67 -13.97
CA ALA A 240 -17.88 38.03 -14.50
C ALA A 240 -17.19 38.08 -15.87
N LEU A 241 -16.53 37.00 -16.31
CA LEU A 241 -15.91 36.90 -17.63
C LEU A 241 -16.84 36.34 -18.71
N ALA A 242 -18.09 36.00 -18.37
CA ALA A 242 -19.08 35.49 -19.33
C ALA A 242 -19.28 36.43 -20.54
N ASN A 243 -19.22 37.75 -20.31
CA ASN A 243 -19.34 38.78 -21.36
C ASN A 243 -18.15 38.84 -22.32
N LYS A 244 -17.08 38.08 -22.06
CA LYS A 244 -15.92 37.92 -22.96
C LYS A 244 -15.95 36.58 -23.71
N ILE A 245 -16.90 35.71 -23.39
CA ILE A 245 -17.07 34.39 -24.02
C ILE A 245 -18.28 34.47 -24.95
N ILE A 246 -18.12 34.03 -26.19
CA ILE A 246 -19.20 34.05 -27.20
C ILE A 246 -20.37 33.16 -26.74
N ALA A 247 -21.58 33.69 -26.83
CA ALA A 247 -22.81 33.00 -26.47
C ALA A 247 -22.92 31.62 -27.16
N GLY A 248 -23.38 30.62 -26.41
CA GLY A 248 -23.44 29.22 -26.86
C GLY A 248 -22.17 28.40 -26.56
N ASN A 249 -21.08 29.03 -26.09
CA ASN A 249 -19.88 28.34 -25.63
C ASN A 249 -19.78 28.35 -24.10
N THR A 250 -19.14 27.33 -23.53
CA THR A 250 -18.80 27.26 -22.11
C THR A 250 -17.30 27.07 -21.96
N ILE A 251 -16.62 27.95 -21.23
CA ILE A 251 -15.18 27.88 -20.99
C ILE A 251 -14.94 27.91 -19.48
N GLY A 252 -14.24 26.89 -18.96
CA GLY A 252 -13.93 26.76 -17.53
C GLY A 252 -15.15 26.86 -16.62
N GLY A 253 -16.28 26.24 -17.00
CA GLY A 253 -17.53 26.24 -16.24
C GLY A 253 -18.42 27.46 -16.43
N VAL A 254 -17.96 28.50 -17.13
CA VAL A 254 -18.72 29.74 -17.37
C VAL A 254 -19.30 29.73 -18.78
N ALA A 255 -20.64 29.79 -18.87
CA ALA A 255 -21.34 29.96 -20.14
C ALA A 255 -21.19 31.41 -20.65
N GLY A 256 -20.91 31.56 -21.94
CA GLY A 256 -20.74 32.85 -22.57
C GLY A 256 -22.04 33.61 -22.80
N THR A 257 -21.95 34.94 -22.72
CA THR A 257 -23.06 35.86 -23.00
C THR A 257 -22.73 36.88 -24.09
N ALA A 258 -21.50 36.87 -24.61
CA ALA A 258 -21.08 37.82 -25.61
C ALA A 258 -21.75 37.52 -26.97
N THR A 259 -22.43 38.53 -27.52
CA THR A 259 -22.90 38.53 -28.91
C THR A 259 -21.89 39.25 -29.81
N ILE A 260 -21.95 39.00 -31.12
CA ILE A 260 -21.15 39.74 -32.13
C ILE A 260 -21.27 41.25 -31.91
N SER A 261 -22.49 41.73 -31.65
CA SER A 261 -22.76 43.14 -31.37
C SER A 261 -22.10 43.62 -30.06
N SER A 262 -22.09 42.81 -29.00
CA SER A 262 -21.43 43.17 -27.73
C SER A 262 -19.90 43.21 -27.82
N LEU A 263 -19.32 42.52 -28.80
CA LEU A 263 -17.88 42.48 -29.07
C LEU A 263 -17.44 43.53 -30.11
N GLY A 264 -18.35 44.42 -30.54
CA GLY A 264 -18.05 45.50 -31.47
C GLY A 264 -18.15 45.12 -32.96
N GLY A 265 -18.85 44.03 -33.31
CA GLY A 265 -19.12 43.67 -34.71
C GLY A 265 -20.17 44.57 -35.38
N LEU A 266 -20.17 44.60 -36.73
CA LEU A 266 -21.06 45.41 -37.57
C LEU A 266 -22.53 45.24 -37.18
N ARG A 267 -23.23 46.35 -36.92
CA ARG A 267 -24.67 46.37 -36.63
C ARG A 267 -25.45 46.72 -37.90
N GLN A 268 -26.44 45.89 -38.24
CA GLN A 268 -27.34 46.13 -39.36
C GLN A 268 -28.78 45.78 -39.00
N VAL A 269 -29.73 46.54 -39.54
CA VAL A 269 -31.17 46.28 -39.44
C VAL A 269 -31.82 46.51 -40.79
N SER A 270 -32.64 45.54 -41.25
CA SER A 270 -33.41 45.67 -42.48
C SER A 270 -34.91 45.78 -42.20
N GLY A 271 -35.62 46.51 -43.03
CA GLY A 271 -37.07 46.67 -42.93
C GLY A 271 -37.72 47.00 -44.26
N VAL A 272 -39.05 46.98 -44.25
CA VAL A 272 -39.88 47.26 -45.43
C VAL A 272 -40.96 48.27 -45.04
N THR A 273 -41.17 49.28 -45.87
CA THR A 273 -42.27 50.23 -45.70
C THR A 273 -43.48 49.85 -46.57
N PRO A 274 -44.69 50.32 -46.22
CA PRO A 274 -45.85 50.27 -47.12
C PRO A 274 -45.62 51.01 -48.44
N SER A 275 -46.52 50.82 -49.42
CA SER A 275 -46.55 51.57 -50.68
C SER A 275 -47.05 53.01 -50.49
N PHE A 276 -46.34 54.00 -51.04
CA PHE A 276 -46.73 55.42 -50.98
C PHE A 276 -46.21 56.21 -52.20
N PRO A 277 -46.89 57.27 -52.64
CA PRO A 277 -46.53 57.94 -53.90
C PRO A 277 -45.32 58.88 -53.80
N GLU A 278 -45.03 59.51 -52.65
CA GLU A 278 -44.09 60.67 -52.61
C GLU A 278 -43.06 60.67 -51.47
N SER A 279 -43.46 60.66 -50.19
CA SER A 279 -42.55 60.66 -49.03
C SER A 279 -43.07 59.74 -47.93
N TYR A 280 -42.16 59.19 -47.11
CA TYR A 280 -42.54 58.35 -45.97
C TYR A 280 -41.53 58.43 -44.84
N THR A 281 -42.05 58.48 -43.61
CA THR A 281 -41.24 58.48 -42.39
C THR A 281 -41.31 57.11 -41.74
N VAL A 282 -40.15 56.50 -41.56
CA VAL A 282 -39.97 55.35 -40.68
C VAL A 282 -39.65 55.91 -39.29
N SER A 283 -40.38 55.46 -38.27
CA SER A 283 -40.20 55.88 -36.87
C SER A 283 -40.40 54.69 -35.93
N GLY A 284 -39.97 54.82 -34.67
CA GLY A 284 -40.09 53.76 -33.67
C GLY A 284 -39.12 52.60 -33.88
N LEU A 285 -38.01 52.79 -34.60
CA LEU A 285 -37.01 51.74 -34.84
C LEU A 285 -36.19 51.39 -33.60
N ALA A 286 -36.03 52.33 -32.65
CA ALA A 286 -35.29 52.14 -31.41
C ALA A 286 -33.91 51.45 -31.60
N LEU A 287 -33.15 51.86 -32.63
CA LEU A 287 -31.88 51.23 -32.96
C LEU A 287 -30.83 51.49 -31.86
N PRO A 288 -30.00 50.49 -31.53
CA PRO A 288 -28.90 50.69 -30.57
C PRO A 288 -27.68 51.39 -31.19
N PHE A 289 -27.80 51.92 -32.41
CA PHE A 289 -26.73 52.59 -33.16
C PHE A 289 -27.30 53.73 -34.03
N GLN A 290 -26.44 54.69 -34.38
CA GLN A 290 -26.75 55.72 -35.37
C GLN A 290 -26.48 55.16 -36.77
N PRO A 291 -27.47 55.04 -37.67
CA PRO A 291 -27.23 54.58 -39.03
C PRO A 291 -26.30 55.54 -39.79
N ARG A 292 -25.27 55.00 -40.44
CA ARG A 292 -24.34 55.76 -41.30
C ARG A 292 -24.42 55.33 -42.76
N ILE A 293 -24.88 54.12 -43.04
CA ILE A 293 -25.15 53.66 -44.41
C ILE A 293 -26.59 53.19 -44.47
N ILE A 294 -27.31 53.65 -45.49
CA ILE A 294 -28.67 53.23 -45.78
C ILE A 294 -28.72 52.74 -47.21
N ILE A 295 -28.84 51.42 -47.36
CA ILE A 295 -29.08 50.79 -48.66
C ILE A 295 -30.58 50.69 -48.81
N TYR A 296 -31.13 51.18 -49.93
CA TYR A 296 -32.53 50.96 -50.22
C TYR A 296 -32.76 50.43 -51.63
N ASN A 297 -33.86 49.70 -51.76
CA ASN A 297 -34.38 49.28 -53.04
C ASN A 297 -35.88 49.56 -53.10
N ARG A 298 -36.33 50.07 -54.23
CA ARG A 298 -37.75 50.33 -54.45
C ARG A 298 -38.16 50.05 -55.88
N TYR A 299 -39.31 49.41 -56.04
CA TYR A 299 -39.97 49.27 -57.34
C TYR A 299 -40.89 50.46 -57.64
N TRP A 300 -40.82 50.95 -58.87
CA TRP A 300 -41.54 52.12 -59.37
C TRP A 300 -42.28 51.81 -60.67
N GLN A 301 -43.49 52.36 -60.82
CA GLN A 301 -44.24 52.38 -62.08
C GLN A 301 -44.56 53.82 -62.48
N ALA A 302 -44.06 54.25 -63.63
CA ALA A 302 -44.32 55.60 -64.16
C ALA A 302 -45.31 55.55 -65.33
N TYR A 303 -46.21 56.54 -65.39
CA TYR A 303 -47.16 56.75 -66.49
C TYR A 303 -46.75 58.03 -67.23
N MET A 304 -46.24 57.89 -68.45
CA MET A 304 -46.04 59.03 -69.35
C MET A 304 -47.35 59.23 -70.13
N GLY A 305 -47.87 60.45 -70.23
CA GLY A 305 -49.19 60.75 -70.81
C GLY A 305 -49.34 60.22 -72.24
N GLY A 306 -49.83 58.99 -72.37
CA GLY A 306 -49.93 58.24 -73.62
C GLY A 306 -49.80 56.72 -73.42
N ALA A 307 -50.78 56.10 -72.76
CA ALA A 307 -51.14 54.66 -72.75
C ALA A 307 -50.09 53.55 -72.50
N SER A 308 -48.84 53.83 -72.11
CA SER A 308 -47.86 52.78 -71.76
C SER A 308 -47.22 53.00 -70.37
N SER A 309 -47.33 51.97 -69.52
CA SER A 309 -46.69 51.90 -68.20
C SER A 309 -45.33 51.22 -68.31
N TYR A 310 -44.28 51.82 -67.76
CA TYR A 310 -42.98 51.15 -67.56
C TYR A 310 -42.71 50.95 -66.07
N GLY A 311 -42.36 49.71 -65.70
CA GLY A 311 -41.93 49.35 -64.35
C GLY A 311 -40.41 49.25 -64.27
N TYR A 312 -39.79 49.88 -63.28
CA TYR A 312 -38.36 49.78 -63.02
C TYR A 312 -38.09 49.67 -61.52
N THR A 313 -36.97 49.05 -61.16
CA THR A 313 -36.52 49.00 -59.77
C THR A 313 -35.31 49.90 -59.59
N ASP A 314 -35.41 50.83 -58.65
CA ASP A 314 -34.32 51.68 -58.22
C ASP A 314 -33.55 51.01 -57.07
N TYR A 315 -32.27 50.77 -57.28
CA TYR A 315 -31.31 50.42 -56.23
C TYR A 315 -30.48 51.65 -55.93
N CYS A 316 -30.43 52.04 -54.68
CA CYS A 316 -29.73 53.24 -54.29
C CYS A 316 -29.03 53.04 -52.95
N ILE A 317 -27.79 53.52 -52.88
CA ILE A 317 -27.00 53.54 -51.67
C ILE A 317 -26.89 54.99 -51.22
N PHE A 318 -27.45 55.28 -50.05
CA PHE A 318 -27.21 56.53 -49.34
C PHE A 318 -26.11 56.29 -48.31
N VAL A 319 -25.11 57.17 -48.32
CA VAL A 319 -24.03 57.16 -47.32
C VAL A 319 -24.07 58.47 -46.57
N ALA A 320 -24.02 58.40 -45.25
CA ALA A 320 -23.93 59.55 -44.38
C ALA A 320 -22.62 60.31 -44.51
N LEU A 321 -22.68 61.44 -45.23
CA LEU A 321 -21.62 62.45 -45.28
C LEU A 321 -21.80 63.54 -44.19
N SER A 322 -23.00 63.66 -43.59
CA SER A 322 -23.28 64.51 -42.41
C SER A 322 -24.58 64.08 -41.68
N ILE A 323 -24.82 64.62 -40.48
CA ILE A 323 -25.85 64.16 -39.52
C ILE A 323 -27.33 64.34 -39.95
N ASN A 324 -27.67 65.16 -40.95
CA ASN A 324 -29.08 65.52 -41.17
C ASN A 324 -29.62 65.46 -42.61
N THR A 325 -28.80 65.20 -43.64
CA THR A 325 -29.27 65.08 -45.03
C THR A 325 -28.36 64.16 -45.86
N LEU A 326 -28.93 63.16 -46.53
CA LEU A 326 -28.19 62.29 -47.48
C LEU A 326 -28.65 62.55 -48.91
N SER A 327 -27.70 62.80 -49.80
CA SER A 327 -27.91 62.68 -51.24
C SER A 327 -27.57 61.26 -51.68
N CYS A 328 -28.30 60.71 -52.65
CA CYS A 328 -27.99 59.40 -53.22
C CYS A 328 -26.56 59.40 -53.78
N LEU A 329 -25.66 58.57 -53.22
CA LEU A 329 -24.27 58.49 -53.67
C LEU A 329 -24.16 57.64 -54.95
N TYR A 330 -25.02 56.63 -55.06
CA TYR A 330 -25.03 55.72 -56.20
C TYR A 330 -26.45 55.22 -56.46
N ARG A 331 -26.99 55.46 -57.66
CA ARG A 331 -28.28 54.92 -58.13
C ARG A 331 -28.06 54.06 -59.36
N VAL A 332 -28.57 52.83 -59.30
CA VAL A 332 -28.70 51.95 -60.47
C VAL A 332 -30.17 51.72 -60.74
N ARG A 333 -30.62 52.10 -61.93
CA ARG A 333 -31.91 51.68 -62.45
C ARG A 333 -31.76 50.36 -63.18
N GLY A 334 -32.59 49.38 -62.81
CA GLY A 334 -32.63 48.08 -63.46
C GLY A 334 -33.72 48.05 -64.53
N ASP A 335 -33.43 48.56 -65.71
CA ASP A 335 -34.24 48.45 -66.92
C ASP A 335 -33.49 47.62 -67.96
N THR A 336 -33.90 46.36 -68.12
CA THR A 336 -33.48 45.47 -69.23
C THR A 336 -31.96 45.33 -69.49
N GLY A 337 -31.12 45.43 -68.45
CA GLY A 337 -29.71 45.05 -68.52
C GLY A 337 -28.70 46.17 -68.82
N THR A 338 -29.05 47.45 -68.64
CA THR A 338 -28.07 48.56 -68.74
C THR A 338 -28.23 49.56 -67.59
N ALA A 339 -27.19 49.69 -66.75
CA ALA A 339 -27.19 50.65 -65.64
C ALA A 339 -27.02 52.08 -66.16
N SER A 340 -28.06 52.92 -66.02
CA SER A 340 -28.01 54.35 -66.38
C SER A 340 -27.94 55.23 -65.13
N TYR A 341 -27.02 56.19 -65.10
CA TYR A 341 -26.87 57.15 -63.99
C TYR A 341 -27.91 58.27 -64.11
N TYR A 342 -28.79 58.40 -63.12
CA TYR A 342 -29.80 59.46 -63.06
C TYR A 342 -29.59 60.38 -61.86
N HIS A 343 -29.45 61.68 -62.12
CA HIS A 343 -29.56 62.73 -61.11
C HIS A 343 -31.04 63.11 -60.92
N SER A 344 -31.73 62.41 -60.01
CA SER A 344 -32.96 62.96 -59.43
C SER A 344 -32.76 63.10 -57.92
N THR A 345 -33.33 64.16 -57.34
CA THR A 345 -33.20 64.54 -55.93
C THR A 345 -34.00 63.59 -55.03
N HIS A 346 -33.53 62.35 -54.90
CA HIS A 346 -33.90 61.50 -53.77
C HIS A 346 -32.98 61.89 -52.62
N TYR A 347 -33.56 62.13 -51.45
CA TYR A 347 -32.78 62.39 -50.26
C TYR A 347 -33.46 61.79 -49.03
N LEU A 348 -32.63 61.47 -48.05
CA LEU A 348 -33.07 61.12 -46.71
C LEU A 348 -32.83 62.30 -45.79
N SER A 349 -33.76 62.53 -44.88
CA SER A 349 -33.65 63.51 -43.81
C SER A 349 -33.99 62.87 -42.46
N ASN A 350 -33.68 63.57 -41.36
CA ASN A 350 -34.04 63.16 -40.00
C ASN A 350 -33.56 61.74 -39.62
N ILE A 351 -32.36 61.35 -40.05
CA ILE A 351 -31.81 60.02 -39.75
C ILE A 351 -31.35 60.02 -38.30
N THR A 352 -32.05 59.27 -37.48
CA THR A 352 -31.80 59.08 -36.07
C THR A 352 -31.86 57.58 -35.75
N PRO A 353 -31.45 57.17 -34.55
CA PRO A 353 -31.64 55.78 -34.13
C PRO A 353 -33.12 55.38 -34.09
N ASP A 354 -34.05 56.33 -34.02
CA ASP A 354 -35.48 56.04 -33.99
C ASP A 354 -36.14 55.99 -35.37
N GLY A 355 -35.48 56.49 -36.43
CA GLY A 355 -36.13 56.59 -37.72
C GLY A 355 -35.41 57.43 -38.76
N PHE A 356 -36.04 57.56 -39.92
CA PHE A 356 -35.61 58.42 -41.02
C PHE A 356 -36.80 58.81 -41.89
N THR A 357 -36.70 59.94 -42.59
CA THR A 357 -37.69 60.35 -43.59
C THR A 357 -37.11 60.20 -44.98
N TYR A 358 -37.80 59.45 -45.83
CA TYR A 358 -37.50 59.34 -47.25
C TYR A 358 -38.31 60.34 -48.06
N HIS A 359 -37.62 61.07 -48.94
CA HIS A 359 -38.21 61.97 -49.91
C HIS A 359 -37.99 61.44 -51.33
N GLY A 360 -39.09 61.17 -52.02
CA GLY A 360 -39.11 60.83 -53.44
C GLY A 360 -38.90 62.05 -54.34
N PRO A 361 -38.77 61.83 -55.66
CA PRO A 361 -38.49 62.89 -56.61
C PRO A 361 -39.72 63.81 -56.78
N VAL A 362 -39.52 65.11 -56.51
CA VAL A 362 -40.56 66.13 -56.64
C VAL A 362 -40.82 66.42 -58.12
N GLY A 363 -42.08 66.35 -58.56
CA GLY A 363 -42.50 66.75 -59.93
C GLY A 363 -42.66 65.62 -60.95
N SER A 364 -42.81 64.36 -60.53
CA SER A 364 -43.05 63.24 -61.44
C SER A 364 -44.51 62.76 -61.37
N ASN A 365 -45.17 62.54 -62.53
CA ASN A 365 -46.55 62.03 -62.65
C ASN A 365 -46.64 60.56 -62.21
N VAL A 366 -46.37 60.27 -60.95
CA VAL A 366 -46.22 58.90 -60.44
C VAL A 366 -47.32 58.59 -59.46
N LYS A 367 -48.08 57.54 -59.78
CA LYS A 367 -49.27 57.17 -59.00
C LYS A 367 -49.06 55.95 -58.10
N ASN A 368 -48.08 55.09 -58.36
CA ASN A 368 -47.88 53.84 -57.61
C ASN A 368 -46.39 53.54 -57.36
N GLY A 369 -45.88 53.96 -56.20
CA GLY A 369 -44.58 53.51 -55.68
C GLY A 369 -44.76 52.25 -54.83
N GLY A 370 -44.10 51.16 -55.20
CA GLY A 370 -44.10 49.91 -54.44
C GLY A 370 -43.48 50.05 -53.04
N PRO A 371 -43.50 48.98 -52.21
CA PRO A 371 -42.86 48.99 -50.90
C PRO A 371 -41.36 49.31 -51.03
N LEU A 372 -40.83 50.04 -50.06
CA LEU A 372 -39.41 50.39 -49.99
C LEU A 372 -38.72 49.44 -49.01
N ASN A 373 -37.73 48.70 -49.51
CA ASN A 373 -36.85 47.88 -48.68
C ASN A 373 -35.65 48.72 -48.28
N TYR A 374 -35.26 48.71 -47.01
CA TYR A 374 -34.10 49.42 -46.51
C TYR A 374 -33.25 48.53 -45.62
N THR A 375 -31.93 48.76 -45.63
CA THR A 375 -30.96 48.21 -44.68
C THR A 375 -30.16 49.36 -44.10
N LEU A 376 -30.24 49.52 -42.79
CA LEU A 376 -29.51 50.49 -41.98
C LEU A 376 -28.28 49.81 -41.41
N ILE A 377 -27.12 50.44 -41.55
CA ILE A 377 -25.83 49.91 -41.10
C ILE A 377 -25.10 51.00 -40.31
N GLU A 378 -24.50 50.61 -39.18
CA GLU A 378 -23.63 51.47 -38.36
C GLU A 378 -22.38 51.96 -39.10
#